data_AF-A0A3E5A4Z9-F1
#
_entry.id   AF-A0A3E5A4Z9-F1
#
_cell.length_a   1.000
_cell.length_b   1.000
_cell.length_c   1.000
_cell.angle_alpha   90.00
_cell.angle_beta   90.00
_cell.angle_gamma   90.00
#
_symmetry.space_group_name_H-M   'P 1'
#
loop_
_entity.id
_entity.type
_entity.pdbx_description
1 polymer ?
#
loop_
_entity_poly.entity_id
_entity_poly.type
_entity_poly.pdbx_seq_one_letter_code
_entity_poly.pdbx_strand_id
1 'polypeptide(L)'
;MTAEKQKEILKKVKKNAGIPESVTVYDERIEDLIPDAIIEMRTGGVPQSVIDEASPAVITAISHYVCYEMAGDIGETKNANWHFAKFERKVFRLSLEQPGATMEGML
;
A
#
# COMPACT_ATOMS: atom_id res chain seq x y z
N MET A 1 -9.21 10.36 6.27
CA MET A 1 -9.46 8.91 6.43
C MET A 1 -10.04 8.68 7.83
N THR A 2 -11.08 7.86 7.99
CA THR A 2 -11.64 7.55 9.32
C THR A 2 -10.83 6.46 10.03
N ALA A 3 -10.97 6.34 11.35
CA ALA A 3 -10.28 5.31 12.13
C ALA A 3 -10.68 3.88 11.70
N GLU A 4 -11.95 3.67 11.33
CA GLU A 4 -12.45 2.39 10.82
C GLU A 4 -11.81 2.02 9.49
N LYS A 5 -11.68 3.00 8.58
CA LYS A 5 -11.05 2.78 7.27
C LYS A 5 -9.57 2.48 7.43
N GLN A 6 -8.89 3.16 8.35
CA GLN A 6 -7.48 2.90 8.67
C GLN A 6 -7.27 1.47 9.19
N LYS A 7 -8.11 1.00 10.12
CA LYS A 7 -8.08 -0.40 10.60
C LYS A 7 -8.33 -1.41 9.48
N GLU A 8 -9.26 -1.12 8.57
CA GLU A 8 -9.53 -1.97 7.41
C GLU A 8 -8.31 -2.07 6.48
N ILE A 9 -7.65 -0.94 6.21
CA ILE A 9 -6.44 -0.89 5.38
C ILE A 9 -5.30 -1.64 6.07
N LEU A 10 -5.05 -1.41 7.36
CA LEU A 10 -4.03 -2.13 8.13
C LEU A 10 -4.22 -3.65 8.01
N LYS A 11 -5.45 -4.13 8.25
CA LYS A 11 -5.78 -5.56 8.13
C LYS A 11 -5.46 -6.11 6.74
N LYS A 12 -5.85 -5.40 5.69
CA LYS A 12 -5.61 -5.81 4.29
C LYS A 12 -4.12 -5.78 3.93
N VAL A 13 -3.38 -4.77 4.40
CA VAL A 13 -1.92 -4.61 4.21
C VAL A 13 -1.17 -5.74 4.91
N LYS A 14 -1.47 -6.02 6.19
CA LYS A 14 -0.87 -7.15 6.93
C LYS A 14 -1.06 -8.47 6.19
N LYS A 15 -2.29 -8.73 5.74
CA LYS A 15 -2.62 -9.93 4.96
C LYS A 15 -1.77 -10.03 3.68
N ASN A 16 -1.63 -8.95 2.92
CA ASN A 16 -0.82 -8.92 1.71
C ASN A 16 0.68 -9.03 1.97
N ALA A 17 1.16 -8.51 3.10
CA ALA A 17 2.54 -8.62 3.56
C ALA A 17 2.87 -10.01 4.16
N GLY A 18 1.90 -10.92 4.26
CA GLY A 18 2.09 -12.24 4.87
C GLY A 18 2.17 -12.20 6.41
N ILE A 19 1.72 -11.12 7.03
CA ILE A 19 1.71 -10.91 8.48
C ILE A 19 0.34 -11.33 9.03
N PRO A 20 0.25 -12.33 9.93
CA PRO A 20 -1.01 -12.71 10.54
C PRO A 20 -1.66 -11.56 11.32
N GLU A 21 -2.99 -11.48 11.30
CA GLU A 21 -3.74 -10.42 12.01
C GLU A 21 -3.45 -10.43 13.52
N SER A 22 -3.18 -11.61 14.10
CA SER A 22 -2.82 -11.80 15.51
C SER A 22 -1.44 -11.26 15.91
N VAL A 23 -0.56 -10.96 14.94
CA VAL A 23 0.77 -10.39 15.22
C VAL A 23 0.64 -8.87 15.27
N THR A 24 0.61 -8.28 16.46
CA THR A 24 0.33 -6.85 16.64
C THR A 24 1.57 -5.98 16.87
N VAL A 25 2.74 -6.59 17.10
CA VAL A 25 3.99 -5.87 17.41
C VAL A 25 4.44 -4.91 16.31
N TYR A 26 3.98 -5.11 15.07
CA TYR A 26 4.30 -4.26 13.93
C TYR A 26 3.19 -3.27 13.58
N ASP A 27 2.06 -3.26 14.29
CA ASP A 27 0.88 -2.51 13.87
C ASP A 27 1.15 -1.01 13.80
N GLU A 28 1.77 -0.43 14.84
CA GLU A 28 2.14 1.00 14.88
C GLU A 28 3.07 1.37 13.71
N ARG A 29 4.11 0.56 13.46
CA ARG A 29 5.04 0.80 12.34
C ARG A 29 4.34 0.71 10.99
N ILE A 30 3.43 -0.25 10.79
CA ILE A 30 2.68 -0.39 9.54
C ILE A 30 1.69 0.77 9.39
N GLU A 31 1.06 1.21 10.49
CA GLU A 31 0.16 2.36 10.51
C GLU A 31 0.86 3.66 10.10
N ASP A 32 2.11 3.87 10.53
CA ASP A 32 2.94 5.01 10.13
C ASP A 32 3.35 4.94 8.65
N LEU A 33 3.64 3.74 8.13
CA LEU A 33 4.09 3.55 6.75
C LEU A 33 2.98 3.66 5.71
N ILE A 34 1.71 3.49 6.10
CA ILE A 34 0.57 3.63 5.17
C ILE A 34 0.43 5.07 4.63
N PRO A 35 0.42 6.13 5.47
CA PRO A 35 0.50 7.52 5.02
C PRO A 35 1.69 7.81 4.11
N ASP A 36 2.87 7.30 4.44
CA ASP A 36 4.08 7.51 3.64
C ASP A 36 3.93 6.89 2.25
N ALA A 37 3.42 5.65 2.16
CA ALA A 37 3.10 5.02 0.89
C ALA A 37 2.12 5.86 0.05
N ILE A 38 1.09 6.43 0.69
CA ILE A 38 0.09 7.29 0.02
C ILE A 38 0.76 8.57 -0.50
N ILE A 39 1.66 9.19 0.26
CA ILE A 39 2.40 10.38 -0.16
C ILE A 39 3.27 10.04 -1.38
N GLU A 40 4.00 8.92 -1.36
CA GLU A 40 4.82 8.47 -2.48
C GLU A 40 3.97 8.17 -3.73
N MET A 41 2.81 7.53 -3.57
CA MET A 41 1.86 7.30 -4.66
C MET A 41 1.37 8.62 -5.28
N ARG A 42 1.03 9.61 -4.46
CA ARG A 42 0.60 10.93 -4.95
C ARG A 42 1.72 11.67 -5.67
N THR A 43 2.94 11.64 -5.11
CA THR A 43 4.13 12.22 -5.74
C THR A 43 4.43 11.55 -7.08
N GLY A 44 4.23 10.23 -7.18
CA GLY A 44 4.31 9.44 -8.41
C GLY A 44 3.15 9.66 -9.40
N GLY A 45 2.22 10.58 -9.11
CA GLY A 45 1.16 11.00 -10.03
C GLY A 45 -0.14 10.21 -9.93
N VAL A 46 -0.33 9.36 -8.91
CA VAL A 46 -1.60 8.66 -8.71
C VAL A 46 -2.67 9.66 -8.23
N PRO A 47 -3.83 9.77 -8.91
CA PRO A 47 -4.90 10.65 -8.48
C PRO A 47 -5.44 10.29 -7.09
N GLN A 48 -5.76 11.30 -6.27
CA GLN A 48 -6.33 11.08 -4.93
C GLN A 48 -7.61 10.24 -4.98
N SER A 49 -8.46 10.45 -5.98
CA SER A 49 -9.69 9.67 -6.17
C SER A 49 -9.43 8.18 -6.35
N VAL A 50 -8.35 7.80 -7.06
CA VAL A 50 -7.96 6.40 -7.23
C VAL A 50 -7.45 5.82 -5.91
N ILE A 51 -6.68 6.60 -5.14
CA ILE A 51 -6.20 6.18 -3.81
C ILE A 51 -7.37 5.98 -2.85
N ASP A 52 -8.36 6.88 -2.86
CA ASP A 52 -9.52 6.88 -1.96
C ASP A 52 -10.43 5.66 -2.19
N GLU A 53 -10.45 5.08 -3.40
CA GLU A 53 -11.14 3.81 -3.68
C GLU A 53 -10.63 2.69 -2.76
N ALA A 54 -9.38 2.76 -2.30
CA ALA A 54 -8.72 1.72 -1.50
C ALA A 54 -8.92 0.32 -2.13
N SER A 55 -8.91 0.27 -3.46
CA SER A 55 -9.11 -0.93 -4.26
C SER A 55 -8.00 -1.95 -3.98
N PRO A 56 -8.20 -3.24 -4.32
CA PRO A 56 -7.15 -4.25 -4.14
C PRO A 56 -5.80 -3.86 -4.77
N ALA A 57 -5.81 -3.09 -5.87
CA ALA A 57 -4.61 -2.61 -6.53
C ALA A 57 -3.86 -1.55 -5.70
N VAL A 58 -4.59 -0.60 -5.11
CA VAL A 58 -4.05 0.42 -4.18
C VAL A 58 -3.48 -0.24 -2.93
N ILE A 59 -4.23 -1.15 -2.31
CA ILE A 59 -3.77 -1.89 -1.13
C ILE A 59 -2.49 -2.67 -1.46
N THR A 60 -2.41 -3.29 -2.64
CA THR A 60 -1.19 -4.01 -3.07
C THR A 60 0.01 -3.07 -3.20
N ALA A 61 -0.18 -1.86 -3.74
CA ALA A 61 0.88 -0.87 -3.83
C ALA A 61 1.38 -0.49 -2.42
N ILE A 62 0.46 -0.11 -1.53
CA ILE A 62 0.79 0.23 -0.13
C ILE A 62 1.53 -0.94 0.55
N SER A 63 1.07 -2.18 0.34
CA SER A 63 1.69 -3.37 0.93
C SER A 63 3.13 -3.56 0.46
N HIS A 64 3.42 -3.31 -0.82
CA HIS A 64 4.80 -3.38 -1.32
C HIS A 64 5.68 -2.29 -0.72
N TYR A 65 5.17 -1.08 -0.51
CA TYR A 65 5.93 -0.03 0.18
C TYR A 65 6.23 -0.41 1.63
N VAL A 66 5.23 -0.92 2.36
CA VAL A 66 5.41 -1.41 3.74
C VAL A 66 6.47 -2.52 3.81
N CYS A 67 6.41 -3.51 2.93
CA CYS A 67 7.40 -4.58 2.89
C CYS A 67 8.81 -4.07 2.52
N TYR A 68 8.90 -3.03 1.68
CA TYR A 68 10.17 -2.39 1.33
C TYR A 68 10.83 -1.79 2.57
N GLU A 69 10.11 -0.95 3.29
CA GLU A 69 10.60 -0.26 4.50
C GLU A 69 10.94 -1.25 5.61
N MET A 70 10.06 -2.23 5.87
CA MET A 70 10.32 -3.25 6.90
C MET A 70 11.54 -4.14 6.58
N ALA A 71 11.77 -4.47 5.31
CA ALA A 71 12.96 -5.20 4.90
C ALA A 71 14.23 -4.33 5.03
N GLY A 72 14.11 -3.03 4.74
CA GLY A 72 15.15 -2.03 4.95
C GLY A 72 15.55 -1.88 6.42
N ASP A 73 14.57 -1.84 7.33
CA ASP A 73 14.78 -1.72 8.79
C ASP A 73 15.68 -2.85 9.35
N ILE A 74 15.66 -4.03 8.74
CA ILE A 74 16.50 -5.18 9.13
C ILE A 74 17.72 -5.40 8.25
N GLY A 75 17.97 -4.52 7.27
CA GLY A 75 19.11 -4.61 6.35
C GLY A 75 18.98 -5.66 5.23
N GLU A 76 17.79 -6.21 4.98
CA GLU A 76 17.54 -7.10 3.83
C GLU A 76 17.30 -6.25 2.57
N THR A 77 18.40 -5.86 1.94
CA THR A 77 18.40 -4.97 0.75
C THR A 77 17.85 -5.62 -0.52
N LYS A 78 17.99 -6.94 -0.70
CA LYS A 78 17.53 -7.65 -1.90
C LYS A 78 16.00 -7.70 -1.94
N ASN A 79 15.38 -8.08 -0.83
CA ASN A 79 13.94 -8.14 -0.68
C ASN A 79 13.34 -6.74 -0.67
N ALA A 80 13.97 -5.78 0.02
CA ALA A 80 13.58 -4.38 -0.03
C ALA A 80 13.51 -3.88 -1.48
N ASN A 81 14.59 -4.03 -2.25
CA ASN A 81 14.64 -3.57 -3.65
C ASN A 81 13.61 -4.27 -4.54
N TRP A 82 13.35 -5.56 -4.31
CA TRP A 82 12.31 -6.28 -5.05
C TRP A 82 10.92 -5.68 -4.80
N HIS A 83 10.60 -5.42 -3.53
CA HIS A 83 9.33 -4.80 -3.14
C HIS A 83 9.19 -3.38 -3.69
N PHE A 84 10.26 -2.58 -3.62
CA PHE A 84 10.26 -1.22 -4.17
C PHE A 84 10.00 -1.21 -5.68
N ALA A 85 10.66 -2.09 -6.44
CA ALA A 85 10.41 -2.21 -7.89
C ALA A 85 8.96 -2.62 -8.23
N LYS A 86 8.32 -3.44 -7.37
CA LYS A 86 6.89 -3.77 -7.53
C LYS A 86 5.98 -2.60 -7.18
N PHE A 87 6.34 -1.84 -6.14
CA PHE A 87 5.67 -0.61 -5.75
C PHE A 87 5.69 0.40 -6.90
N GLU A 88 6.86 0.77 -7.42
CA GLU A 88 7.01 1.72 -8.53
C GLU A 88 6.19 1.29 -9.76
N ARG A 89 6.25 0.00 -10.13
CA ARG A 89 5.47 -0.54 -11.25
C ARG A 89 3.95 -0.47 -11.00
N LYS A 90 3.51 -0.50 -9.75
CA LYS A 90 2.10 -0.35 -9.40
C LYS A 90 1.69 1.12 -9.40
N VAL A 91 2.50 2.01 -8.81
CA VAL A 91 2.30 3.47 -8.85
C VAL A 91 2.16 3.95 -10.28
N PHE A 92 3.09 3.55 -11.17
CA PHE A 92 3.02 3.91 -12.59
C PHE A 92 1.74 3.43 -13.27
N ARG A 93 1.21 2.26 -12.93
CA ARG A 93 -0.03 1.76 -13.55
C ARG A 93 -1.25 2.49 -13.00
N LEU A 94 -1.29 2.70 -11.69
CA LEU A 94 -2.37 3.43 -11.01
C LEU A 94 -2.43 4.90 -11.44
N SER A 95 -1.30 5.53 -11.78
CA SER A 95 -1.28 6.90 -12.28
C SER A 95 -1.86 7.05 -13.68
N LEU A 96 -2.02 5.94 -14.42
CA LEU A 96 -2.69 5.90 -15.72
C LEU A 96 -4.19 5.57 -15.60
N GLU A 97 -4.68 5.20 -14.41
CA GLU A 97 -6.08 4.85 -14.22
C GLU A 97 -6.96 6.11 -14.21
N GLN A 98 -8.13 5.98 -14.85
CA GLN A 98 -9.20 6.97 -14.70
C GLN A 98 -10.04 6.59 -13.47
N PRO A 99 -10.62 7.57 -12.75
CA PRO A 99 -11.52 7.29 -11.63
C PRO A 99 -12.62 6.31 -12.04
N GLY A 100 -12.85 5.25 -11.25
CA GLY A 100 -13.87 4.23 -11.55
C GLY A 100 -13.50 3.20 -12.62
N ALA A 101 -12.24 3.15 -13.08
CA ALA A 101 -11.75 2.10 -13.98
C ALA A 101 -11.57 0.73 -13.28
N THR A 102 -11.68 0.67 -11.96
CA THR A 102 -11.65 -0.55 -11.17
C THR A 102 -12.97 -1.31 -11.31
N MET A 103 -12.94 -2.65 -11.20
CA MET A 103 -14.13 -3.51 -11.35
C MET A 103 -15.27 -3.18 -10.36
N GLU A 104 -14.98 -2.47 -9.25
CA GLU A 104 -16.00 -1.97 -8.31
C GLU A 104 -16.79 -0.77 -8.85
N GLY A 105 -16.27 -0.03 -9.83
CA GLY A 105 -17.00 1.02 -10.56
C GLY A 105 -17.72 0.52 -11.81
N MET A 106 -17.51 -0.74 -12.20
CA MET A 106 -18.13 -1.38 -13.38
C MET A 106 -19.35 -2.27 -13.04
N LEU A 107 -19.67 -2.44 -11.76
CA LEU A 107 -20.83 -3.19 -11.24
C LEU A 107 -21.84 -2.22 -10.61
#